data_AF-A0A913X0Y8-F1
#
_entry.id   AF-A0A913X0Y8-F1
#
_cell.length_a   1.000
_cell.length_b   1.000
_cell.length_c   1.000
_cell.angle_alpha   90.00
_cell.angle_beta   90.00
_cell.angle_gamma   90.00
#
_symmetry.space_group_name_H-M   'P 1'
#
loop_
_entity.id
_entity.type
_entity.pdbx_description
1 polymer ?
#
loop_
_entity_poly.entity_id
_entity_poly.type
_entity_poly.pdbx_seq_one_letter_code
_entity_poly.pdbx_strand_id
1 'polypeptide(L)'
;MSTSSSDSENDSDDSEFNYISNYVFEEENNAVTKAENSEETDEDDVYRDEPLADEKWLESYHAEKKKIEERDRELENRFIGHISINSWCKCGRCKSEYLQNSNEYVCCKEIDSCVDALANEEVLEDTQTLPACITNHPGFNTVCLDKWSLKTSAEKFRCRDRSKYKQRGSQ
;
A
#
# COMPACT_ATOMS: atom_id res chain seq x y z
N MET A 1 35.22 -36.72 -15.35
CA MET A 1 34.45 -36.06 -16.42
C MET A 1 33.38 -35.24 -15.76
N SER A 2 33.32 -33.98 -16.16
CA SER A 2 32.58 -32.86 -15.58
C SER A 2 31.07 -33.07 -15.54
N THR A 3 30.41 -32.47 -14.54
CA THR A 3 29.20 -31.65 -14.76
C THR A 3 29.17 -30.58 -13.67
N SER A 4 29.59 -29.38 -14.07
CA SER A 4 29.44 -28.13 -13.33
C SER A 4 27.98 -27.71 -13.43
N SER A 5 27.29 -27.48 -12.31
CA SER A 5 25.99 -26.80 -12.32
C SER A 5 26.22 -25.34 -11.93
N SER A 6 26.00 -24.46 -12.90
CA SER A 6 26.06 -23.02 -12.73
C SER A 6 24.75 -22.53 -12.14
N ASP A 7 24.77 -22.14 -10.86
CA ASP A 7 23.68 -21.39 -10.25
C ASP A 7 23.73 -19.95 -10.78
N SER A 8 22.69 -19.56 -11.51
CA SER A 8 22.53 -18.21 -12.06
C SER A 8 21.55 -17.46 -11.16
N GLU A 9 22.08 -16.60 -10.30
CA GLU A 9 21.31 -15.69 -9.46
C GLU A 9 20.82 -14.51 -10.33
N ASN A 10 19.52 -14.48 -10.61
CA ASN A 10 18.85 -13.31 -11.17
C ASN A 10 18.43 -12.39 -10.00
N ASP A 11 19.28 -11.42 -9.67
CA ASP A 11 18.96 -10.31 -8.76
C ASP A 11 18.10 -9.28 -9.52
N SER A 12 16.83 -9.16 -9.13
CA SER A 12 15.85 -8.27 -9.75
C SER A 12 15.50 -7.12 -8.80
N ASP A 13 16.11 -5.97 -9.07
CA ASP A 13 15.53 -4.62 -8.99
C ASP A 13 14.98 -4.13 -7.61
N ASP A 14 15.89 -3.63 -6.76
CA ASP A 14 15.58 -2.78 -5.60
C ASP A 14 15.43 -1.32 -6.10
N SER A 15 14.21 -0.90 -6.38
CA SER A 15 13.89 0.52 -6.61
C SER A 15 13.96 1.27 -5.28
N GLU A 16 15.15 1.80 -4.98
CA GLU A 16 15.42 2.66 -3.83
C GLU A 16 14.63 3.97 -3.97
N PHE A 17 13.55 4.07 -3.18
CA PHE A 17 12.70 5.25 -3.10
C PHE A 17 13.48 6.40 -2.42
N ASN A 18 14.15 7.24 -3.22
CA ASN A 18 14.85 8.42 -2.72
C ASN A 18 13.83 9.47 -2.25
N TYR A 19 13.59 9.51 -0.94
CA TYR A 19 12.80 10.54 -0.27
C TYR A 19 13.58 11.87 -0.26
N ILE A 20 13.18 12.82 -1.10
CA ILE A 20 13.70 14.19 -1.08
C ILE A 20 12.90 15.00 -0.05
N SER A 21 13.58 15.38 1.03
CA SER A 21 13.01 16.20 2.11
C SER A 21 13.13 17.69 1.78
N ASN A 22 12.02 18.41 1.96
CA ASN A 22 11.85 19.88 1.96
C ASN A 22 12.06 20.62 0.63
N TYR A 23 10.97 20.78 -0.13
CA TYR A 23 10.84 21.90 -1.06
C TYR A 23 10.10 23.05 -0.35
N VAL A 24 10.80 24.16 -0.12
CA VAL A 24 10.22 25.40 0.40
C VAL A 24 9.81 26.22 -0.81
N PHE A 25 8.50 26.47 -0.98
CA PHE A 25 8.02 27.40 -2.00
C PHE A 25 8.31 28.83 -1.55
N GLU A 26 9.24 29.51 -2.22
CA GLU A 26 9.33 30.98 -2.12
C GLU A 26 8.44 31.61 -3.19
N GLU A 27 7.57 32.52 -2.71
CA GLU A 27 6.56 33.23 -3.49
C GLU A 27 7.25 34.35 -4.29
N GLU A 28 7.35 34.21 -5.62
CA GLU A 28 8.00 35.23 -6.45
C GLU A 28 7.17 36.52 -6.52
N ASN A 29 7.77 37.62 -6.06
CA ASN A 29 7.33 38.97 -6.42
C ASN A 29 8.52 39.88 -6.80
N ASN A 30 8.50 40.29 -8.07
CA ASN A 30 8.96 41.57 -8.63
C ASN A 30 10.45 41.78 -9.04
N ALA A 31 10.64 41.78 -10.37
CA ALA A 31 11.53 42.57 -11.25
C ALA A 31 12.91 43.10 -10.75
N VAL A 32 13.98 42.80 -11.52
CA VAL A 32 14.86 43.77 -12.23
C VAL A 32 16.12 43.10 -12.87
N THR A 33 16.28 43.39 -14.18
CA THR A 33 17.46 43.47 -15.09
C THR A 33 18.74 42.61 -14.95
N LYS A 34 18.92 41.74 -15.97
CA LYS A 34 20.08 41.39 -16.82
C LYS A 34 21.55 41.55 -16.33
N ALA A 35 22.17 40.36 -16.22
CA ALA A 35 23.51 39.89 -16.61
C ALA A 35 24.77 40.35 -15.87
N GLU A 36 25.53 39.39 -15.33
CA GLU A 36 26.90 39.05 -15.76
C GLU A 36 27.40 37.75 -15.07
N ASN A 37 27.53 36.68 -15.87
CA ASN A 37 28.56 35.64 -15.87
C ASN A 37 29.10 35.10 -14.51
N SER A 38 28.37 34.15 -13.91
CA SER A 38 28.97 33.03 -13.17
C SER A 38 29.08 31.84 -14.13
N GLU A 39 30.29 31.30 -14.31
CA GLU A 39 30.48 29.95 -14.86
C GLU A 39 29.93 28.97 -13.81
N GLU A 40 28.62 28.82 -13.79
CA GLU A 40 27.93 27.73 -13.12
C GLU A 40 27.96 26.56 -14.08
N THR A 41 28.60 25.47 -13.67
CA THR A 41 28.47 24.17 -14.32
C THR A 41 27.00 23.97 -14.68
N ASP A 42 26.69 23.80 -15.97
CA ASP A 42 25.35 23.54 -16.51
C ASP A 42 24.81 22.20 -15.95
N GLU A 43 24.47 22.17 -14.66
CA GLU A 43 23.56 21.20 -14.05
C GLU A 43 22.10 21.61 -14.28
N ASP A 44 21.89 22.70 -15.02
CA ASP A 44 20.60 23.19 -15.44
C ASP A 44 19.97 22.23 -16.46
N ASP A 45 19.00 21.49 -15.93
CA ASP A 45 17.94 20.79 -16.64
C ASP A 45 18.27 19.34 -17.06
N VAL A 46 18.77 18.54 -16.10
CA VAL A 46 18.87 17.05 -16.18
C VAL A 46 17.57 16.40 -16.68
N TYR A 47 16.44 17.06 -16.49
CA TYR A 47 15.10 16.59 -16.83
C TYR A 47 14.54 17.18 -18.14
N ARG A 48 15.31 17.99 -18.88
CA ARG A 48 14.84 18.63 -20.13
C ARG A 48 14.42 17.62 -21.21
N ASP A 49 15.10 16.49 -21.24
CA ASP A 49 14.82 15.40 -22.20
C ASP A 49 13.71 14.45 -21.70
N GLU A 50 13.18 14.66 -20.49
CA GLU A 50 12.06 13.87 -20.01
C GLU A 50 10.76 14.34 -20.66
N PRO A 51 9.95 13.40 -21.19
CA PRO A 51 8.67 13.76 -21.79
C PRO A 51 7.74 14.34 -20.72
N LEU A 52 7.22 15.54 -20.97
CA LEU A 52 6.14 16.10 -20.16
C LEU A 52 4.90 15.20 -20.26
N ALA A 53 4.17 15.07 -19.15
CA ALA A 53 2.90 14.36 -19.13
C ALA A 53 1.93 14.99 -20.14
N ASP A 54 1.31 14.15 -20.97
CA ASP A 54 0.30 14.61 -21.91
C ASP A 54 -1.00 15.00 -21.18
N GLU A 55 -1.85 15.78 -21.85
CA GLU A 55 -3.11 16.27 -21.28
C GLU A 55 -4.00 15.13 -20.80
N LYS A 56 -4.04 14.01 -21.54
CA LYS A 56 -4.81 12.82 -21.19
C LYS A 56 -4.31 12.16 -19.90
N TRP A 57 -3.00 12.07 -19.71
CA TRP A 57 -2.42 11.54 -18.48
C TRP A 57 -2.70 12.47 -17.31
N LEU A 58 -2.55 13.78 -17.48
CA LEU A 58 -2.86 14.77 -16.45
C LEU A 58 -4.32 14.70 -15.99
N GLU A 59 -5.27 14.61 -16.94
CA GLU A 59 -6.68 14.42 -16.64
C GLU A 59 -6.93 13.15 -15.82
N SER A 60 -6.31 12.04 -16.23
CA SER A 60 -6.42 10.74 -15.55
C SER A 60 -5.84 10.80 -14.14
N TYR A 61 -4.68 11.43 -13.99
CA TYR A 61 -4.00 11.62 -12.71
C TYR A 61 -4.84 12.48 -11.75
N HIS A 62 -5.34 13.62 -12.21
CA HIS A 62 -6.19 14.49 -11.40
C HIS A 62 -7.50 13.81 -11.00
N ALA A 63 -8.11 13.03 -11.91
CA ALA A 63 -9.30 12.25 -11.61
C ALA A 63 -9.02 11.19 -10.52
N GLU A 64 -7.90 10.48 -10.60
CA GLU A 64 -7.53 9.47 -9.61
C GLU A 64 -7.19 10.10 -8.26
N LYS A 65 -6.41 11.19 -8.25
CA LYS A 65 -6.11 11.96 -7.04
C LYS A 65 -7.39 12.42 -6.34
N LYS A 66 -8.36 12.92 -7.10
CA LYS A 66 -9.66 13.33 -6.56
C LYS A 66 -10.42 12.16 -5.91
N LYS A 67 -10.41 10.97 -6.51
CA LYS A 67 -11.04 9.78 -5.90
C LYS A 67 -10.34 9.38 -4.60
N ILE A 68 -9.01 9.44 -4.56
CA ILE A 68 -8.22 9.15 -3.36
C ILE A 68 -8.60 10.13 -2.24
N GLU A 69 -8.59 11.44 -2.53
CA GLU A 69 -8.96 12.48 -1.56
C GLU A 69 -10.41 12.35 -1.06
N GLU A 70 -11.35 11.97 -1.94
CA GLU A 70 -12.75 11.71 -1.57
C GLU A 70 -12.86 10.50 -0.64
N ARG A 71 -12.11 9.42 -0.92
CA ARG A 71 -12.07 8.21 -0.08
C ARG A 71 -11.45 8.50 1.29
N ASP A 72 -10.33 9.21 1.32
CA ASP A 72 -9.66 9.58 2.58
C ASP A 72 -10.58 10.44 3.46
N ARG A 73 -11.30 11.39 2.86
CA ARG A 73 -12.31 12.20 3.56
C ARG A 73 -13.45 11.35 4.12
N GLU A 74 -13.91 10.35 3.37
CA GLU A 74 -14.94 9.42 3.85
C GLU A 74 -14.45 8.62 5.07
N LEU A 75 -13.23 8.09 5.01
CA LEU A 75 -12.63 7.33 6.10
C LEU A 75 -12.41 8.19 7.34
N GLU A 76 -12.01 9.44 7.17
CA GLU A 76 -11.90 10.40 8.28
C GLU A 76 -13.28 10.66 8.92
N ASN A 77 -14.34 10.81 8.13
CA ASN A 77 -15.70 10.96 8.65
C ASN A 77 -16.18 9.71 9.43
N ARG A 78 -15.76 8.52 9.02
CA ARG A 78 -16.01 7.27 9.77
C ARG A 78 -15.21 7.26 11.09
N PHE A 79 -13.95 7.69 11.06
CA PHE A 79 -13.03 7.73 12.20
C PHE A 79 -13.51 8.64 13.34
N ILE A 80 -13.90 9.87 13.00
CA ILE A 80 -14.43 10.84 13.98
C ILE A 80 -15.85 10.50 14.47
N GLY A 81 -16.46 9.45 13.92
CA GLY A 81 -17.77 8.97 14.35
C GLY A 81 -18.96 9.73 13.76
N HIS A 82 -18.77 10.55 12.71
CA HIS A 82 -19.88 11.13 11.97
C HIS A 82 -20.71 10.08 11.23
N ILE A 83 -20.09 8.95 10.88
CA ILE A 83 -20.73 7.83 10.18
C ILE A 83 -20.74 6.62 11.11
N SER A 84 -21.93 6.05 11.35
CA SER A 84 -22.08 4.86 12.21
C SER A 84 -21.49 3.60 11.56
N ILE A 85 -21.08 2.62 12.37
CA ILE A 85 -20.55 1.35 11.85
C ILE A 85 -21.53 0.59 10.94
N ASN A 86 -22.83 0.66 11.26
CA ASN A 86 -23.87 -0.08 10.55
C ASN A 86 -24.08 0.42 9.11
N SER A 87 -23.68 1.66 8.78
CA SER A 87 -23.86 2.19 7.43
C SER A 87 -22.76 1.76 6.46
N TRP A 88 -21.56 1.43 6.95
CA TRP A 88 -20.44 1.01 6.09
C TRP A 88 -20.02 -0.45 6.26
N CYS A 89 -20.24 -1.05 7.43
CA CYS A 89 -19.94 -2.46 7.66
C CYS A 89 -20.97 -3.35 6.94
N LYS A 90 -20.57 -3.93 5.82
CA LYS A 90 -21.40 -4.86 5.05
C LYS A 90 -21.27 -6.33 5.48
N CYS A 91 -20.20 -6.67 6.21
CA CYS A 91 -19.93 -8.05 6.65
C CYS A 91 -20.50 -8.40 8.04
N GLY A 92 -20.97 -7.40 8.80
CA GLY A 92 -21.54 -7.57 10.14
C GLY A 92 -20.55 -7.94 11.26
N ARG A 93 -19.23 -7.94 10.99
CA ARG A 93 -18.19 -8.35 11.96
C ARG A 93 -17.14 -7.27 12.28
N CYS A 94 -17.21 -6.10 11.64
CA CYS A 94 -16.30 -4.99 11.96
C CYS A 94 -16.61 -4.46 13.37
N LYS A 95 -15.58 -3.99 14.09
CA LYS A 95 -15.71 -3.41 15.43
C LYS A 95 -14.86 -2.15 15.51
N SER A 96 -15.49 -1.01 15.81
CA SER A 96 -14.81 0.29 15.90
C SER A 96 -13.91 0.42 17.13
N GLU A 97 -14.18 -0.34 18.19
CA GLU A 97 -13.44 -0.30 19.46
C GLU A 97 -11.94 -0.60 19.32
N TYR A 98 -11.55 -1.34 18.28
CA TYR A 98 -10.16 -1.73 18.04
C TYR A 98 -9.48 -0.92 16.94
N LEU A 99 -10.19 0.00 16.29
CA LEU A 99 -9.65 0.79 15.18
C LEU A 99 -8.99 2.07 15.71
N GLN A 100 -7.73 2.31 15.34
CA GLN A 100 -6.90 3.41 15.82
C GLN A 100 -6.61 4.47 14.74
N ASN A 101 -6.81 4.13 13.48
CA ASN A 101 -6.55 5.01 12.34
C ASN A 101 -7.77 5.09 11.41
N SER A 102 -7.97 6.19 10.71
CA SER A 102 -9.04 6.37 9.72
C SER A 102 -8.96 5.32 8.61
N ASN A 103 -7.76 4.96 8.18
CA ASN A 103 -7.53 3.91 7.18
C ASN A 103 -8.01 2.51 7.61
N GLU A 104 -8.27 2.28 8.91
CA GLU A 104 -8.77 0.99 9.41
C GLU A 104 -10.31 0.90 9.36
N TYR A 105 -11.02 2.00 9.08
CA TYR A 105 -12.49 2.05 8.95
C TYR A 105 -12.96 1.53 7.58
N VAL A 106 -12.40 0.40 7.14
CA VAL A 106 -12.69 -0.26 5.86
C VAL A 106 -13.27 -1.64 6.11
N CYS A 107 -14.42 -1.95 5.51
CA CYS A 107 -14.98 -3.30 5.58
C CYS A 107 -14.24 -4.25 4.62
N CYS A 108 -14.10 -5.53 4.98
CA CYS A 108 -13.53 -6.54 4.07
C CYS A 108 -14.31 -6.71 2.75
N LYS A 109 -15.55 -6.22 2.67
CA LYS A 109 -16.36 -6.19 1.44
C LYS A 109 -16.14 -4.94 0.58
N GLU A 110 -15.30 -3.99 1.03
CA GLU A 110 -14.85 -2.82 0.25
C GLU A 110 -13.46 -3.05 -0.37
N ILE A 111 -12.82 -4.18 -0.08
CA ILE A 111 -11.49 -4.53 -0.58
C ILE A 111 -11.68 -5.59 -1.66
N ASP A 112 -11.38 -5.24 -2.91
CA ASP A 112 -11.63 -6.11 -4.08
C ASP A 112 -10.95 -7.48 -3.92
N SER A 113 -9.68 -7.50 -3.50
CA SER A 113 -8.95 -8.76 -3.26
C SER A 113 -9.60 -9.66 -2.20
N CYS A 114 -10.26 -9.08 -1.19
CA CYS A 114 -11.02 -9.86 -0.21
C CYS A 114 -12.34 -10.36 -0.80
N VAL A 115 -13.00 -9.58 -1.65
CA VAL A 115 -14.24 -9.98 -2.33
C VAL A 115 -13.94 -11.14 -3.30
N ASP A 116 -12.87 -11.04 -4.07
CA ASP A 116 -12.43 -12.07 -5.01
C ASP A 116 -12.04 -13.36 -4.29
N ALA A 117 -11.28 -13.26 -3.18
CA ALA A 117 -10.91 -14.42 -2.37
C ALA A 117 -12.15 -15.14 -1.81
N LEU A 118 -13.19 -14.41 -1.42
CA LEU A 118 -14.44 -15.01 -0.93
C LEU A 118 -15.27 -15.68 -2.02
N ALA A 119 -15.15 -15.22 -3.27
CA ALA A 119 -15.90 -15.72 -4.43
C ALA A 119 -15.17 -16.85 -5.18
N ASN A 120 -14.01 -17.28 -4.70
CA ASN A 120 -13.24 -18.37 -5.31
C ASN A 120 -14.04 -19.68 -5.31
N GLU A 121 -13.93 -20.45 -6.39
CA GLU A 121 -14.65 -21.72 -6.59
C GLU A 121 -14.35 -22.74 -5.49
N GLU A 122 -13.09 -22.92 -5.11
CA GLU A 122 -12.67 -23.84 -4.04
C GLU A 122 -13.33 -23.48 -2.70
N VAL A 123 -13.49 -22.17 -2.45
CA VAL A 123 -14.15 -21.69 -1.23
C VAL A 123 -15.63 -22.03 -1.23
N LEU A 124 -16.30 -21.94 -2.37
CA LEU A 124 -17.72 -22.28 -2.50
C LEU A 124 -17.95 -23.79 -2.36
N GLU A 125 -17.03 -24.64 -2.82
CA GLU A 125 -17.08 -26.08 -2.60
C GLU A 125 -17.01 -26.43 -1.10
N ASP A 126 -16.07 -25.82 -0.38
CA ASP A 126 -15.87 -26.07 1.05
C ASP A 126 -17.00 -25.50 1.93
N THR A 127 -17.50 -24.31 1.59
CA THR A 127 -18.45 -23.57 2.44
C THR A 127 -19.90 -23.74 2.02
N GLN A 128 -20.16 -24.31 0.84
CA GLN A 128 -21.47 -24.50 0.19
C GLN A 128 -22.25 -23.19 -0.10
N THR A 129 -21.86 -22.07 0.51
CA THR A 129 -22.49 -20.77 0.44
C THR A 129 -21.43 -19.67 0.51
N LEU A 130 -21.65 -18.56 -0.20
CA LEU A 130 -20.68 -17.47 -0.24
C LEU A 130 -20.45 -16.90 1.18
N PRO A 131 -19.20 -16.90 1.71
CA PRO A 131 -18.96 -16.39 3.05
C PRO A 131 -19.26 -14.89 3.18
N ALA A 132 -19.95 -14.54 4.26
CA ALA A 132 -20.36 -13.16 4.54
C ALA A 132 -19.18 -12.25 4.95
N CYS A 133 -18.11 -12.80 5.50
CA CYS A 133 -16.93 -12.08 5.97
C CYS A 133 -15.65 -12.85 5.64
N ILE A 134 -14.53 -12.15 5.42
CA ILE A 134 -13.21 -12.76 5.20
C ILE A 134 -12.79 -13.70 6.35
N THR A 135 -13.22 -13.41 7.58
CA THR A 135 -12.93 -14.28 8.73
C THR A 135 -13.67 -15.63 8.67
N ASN A 136 -14.67 -15.77 7.80
CA ASN A 136 -15.38 -17.01 7.53
C ASN A 136 -14.82 -17.78 6.32
N HIS A 137 -13.78 -17.25 5.67
CA HIS A 137 -13.06 -17.98 4.63
C HIS A 137 -12.43 -19.25 5.24
N PRO A 138 -12.51 -20.42 4.59
CA PRO A 138 -12.03 -21.70 5.14
C PRO A 138 -10.54 -21.66 5.49
N GLY A 139 -9.73 -21.03 4.64
CA GLY A 139 -8.30 -20.82 4.89
C GLY A 139 -7.94 -19.78 5.97
N PHE A 140 -8.88 -18.97 6.47
CA PHE A 140 -8.54 -17.87 7.39
C PHE A 140 -7.98 -18.39 8.72
N ASN A 141 -8.58 -19.45 9.27
CA ASN A 141 -8.16 -20.00 10.55
C ASN A 141 -6.77 -20.66 10.43
N THR A 142 -6.58 -21.49 9.40
CA THR A 142 -5.34 -22.25 9.18
C THR A 142 -4.16 -21.36 8.78
N VAL A 143 -4.40 -20.27 8.04
CA VAL A 143 -3.32 -19.38 7.57
C VAL A 143 -3.06 -18.23 8.54
N CYS A 144 -4.09 -17.59 9.07
CA CYS A 144 -3.94 -16.33 9.81
C CYS A 144 -3.99 -16.48 11.33
N LEU A 145 -4.61 -17.54 11.86
CA LEU A 145 -4.80 -17.71 13.32
C LEU A 145 -4.02 -18.89 13.90
N ASP A 146 -3.67 -19.89 13.09
CA ASP A 146 -2.94 -21.06 13.57
C ASP A 146 -1.50 -20.73 13.96
N LYS A 147 -1.15 -21.03 15.23
CA LYS A 147 0.16 -20.73 15.81
C LYS A 147 1.30 -21.44 15.08
N TRP A 148 1.08 -22.64 14.56
CA TRP A 148 2.14 -23.40 13.89
C TRP A 148 2.38 -22.89 12.48
N SER A 149 1.31 -22.61 11.73
CA SER A 149 1.35 -21.95 10.43
C SER A 149 2.12 -20.62 10.49
N LEU A 150 1.81 -19.78 11.49
CA LEU A 150 2.52 -18.51 11.71
C LEU A 150 3.98 -18.71 12.10
N LYS A 151 4.30 -19.68 12.96
CA LYS A 151 5.70 -19.97 13.34
C LYS A 151 6.54 -20.46 12.16
N THR A 152 6.00 -21.35 11.34
CA THR A 152 6.68 -21.86 10.15
C THR A 152 6.93 -20.74 9.15
N SER A 153 5.98 -19.82 9.00
CA SER A 153 6.11 -18.69 8.08
C SER A 153 7.02 -17.58 8.62
N ALA A 154 7.10 -17.40 9.94
CA ALA A 154 7.88 -16.34 10.60
C ALA A 154 9.37 -16.33 10.21
N GLU A 155 9.96 -17.51 9.95
CA GLU A 155 11.36 -17.62 9.55
C GLU A 155 11.66 -17.00 8.17
N LYS A 156 10.64 -16.84 7.32
CA LYS A 156 10.76 -16.24 5.99
C LYS A 156 10.64 -14.71 6.03
N PHE A 157 9.94 -14.17 7.02
CA PHE A 157 9.75 -12.74 7.14
C PHE A 157 10.97 -12.05 7.76
N ARG A 158 11.16 -10.77 7.39
CA ARG A 158 12.21 -9.89 7.92
C ARG A 158 11.58 -8.60 8.42
N CYS A 159 12.21 -8.01 9.42
CA CYS A 159 11.91 -6.65 9.85
C CYS A 159 12.32 -5.65 8.75
N ARG A 160 11.89 -4.38 8.87
CA ARG A 160 12.26 -3.31 7.92
C ARG A 160 13.78 -3.13 7.78
N ASP A 161 14.54 -3.44 8.82
CA ASP A 161 16.00 -3.40 8.86
C ASP A 161 16.66 -4.70 8.31
N ARG A 162 15.90 -5.55 7.60
CA ARG A 162 16.31 -6.88 7.11
C ARG A 162 16.73 -7.87 8.21
N SER A 163 16.53 -7.53 9.48
CA SER A 163 16.83 -8.45 10.58
C SER A 163 15.76 -9.55 10.70
N LYS A 164 16.13 -10.69 11.28
CA LYS A 164 15.17 -11.75 11.60
C LYS A 164 14.29 -11.30 12.76
N TYR A 165 12.99 -11.59 12.69
CA TYR A 165 12.08 -11.41 13.81
C TYR A 165 12.59 -12.20 15.02
N LYS A 166 12.84 -11.50 16.14
CA LYS A 166 13.21 -12.12 17.41
C LYS A 166 11.95 -12.27 18.24
N GLN A 167 11.63 -13.48 18.68
CA GLN A 167 10.57 -13.67 19.67
C GLN A 167 11.00 -12.98 20.98
N ARG A 168 10.40 -11.83 21.27
CA ARG A 168 10.45 -11.22 22.61
C ARG A 168 9.29 -11.82 23.42
N GLY A 169 9.50 -13.01 23.97
CA GLY A 169 8.54 -13.63 24.87
C GLY A 169 9.13 -14.88 25.52
N SER A 170 9.44 -14.79 26.81
CA SER A 170 9.67 -15.95 27.67
C SER A 170 8.36 -16.72 27.82
N GLN A 171 8.47 -18.05 27.72
CA GLN A 171 7.39 -19.01 27.88
C GLN A 171 6.79 -19.00 29.29
#